data_AF-T5LSH7-F1
#
_entry.id   AF-T5LSH7-F1
#
_cell.length_a   1.000
_cell.length_b   1.000
_cell.length_c   1.000
_cell.angle_alpha   90.00
_cell.angle_beta   90.00
_cell.angle_gamma   90.00
#
_symmetry.space_group_name_H-M   'P 1'
#
loop_
_entity.id
_entity.type
_entity.pdbx_description
1 polymer ?
#
loop_
_entity_poly.entity_id
_entity_poly.type
_entity_poly.pdbx_seq_one_letter_code
_entity_poly.pdbx_strand_id
1 'polypeptide(L)' 'MKAKVFKSGNSLAIRLPKALNLTKDCEFNIKQINNNIVSTPEGRNKAR' A
#
# COMPACT_ATOMS: atom_id res chain seq x y z
N MET A 1 10.92 -0.40 10.95
CA MET A 1 9.98 0.75 11.00
C MET A 1 8.64 0.25 11.50
N LYS A 2 7.93 0.97 12.37
CA LYS A 2 6.61 0.59 12.88
C LYS A 2 5.57 1.61 12.40
N ALA A 3 4.51 1.15 11.77
CA ALA A 3 3.37 1.98 11.38
C ALA A 3 2.18 1.69 12.31
N LYS A 4 1.41 2.72 12.66
CA LYS A 4 0.12 2.55 13.37
C LYS A 4 -1.01 2.65 12.36
N VAL A 5 -1.98 1.76 12.50
CA VAL A 5 -3.25 1.81 11.76
C VAL A 5 -4.12 2.93 12.37
N PHE A 6 -4.83 3.67 11.53
CA PHE A 6 -5.76 4.72 11.96
C PHE A 6 -7.04 4.71 11.09
N LYS A 7 -8.12 5.33 11.60
CA LYS A 7 -9.36 5.50 10.83
C LYS A 7 -9.22 6.63 9.81
N SER A 8 -9.71 6.41 8.60
CA SER A 8 -9.82 7.40 7.53
C SER A 8 -11.23 7.30 6.93
N GLY A 9 -12.12 8.19 7.34
CA GLY A 9 -13.56 8.06 7.08
C GLY A 9 -14.09 6.75 7.66
N ASN A 10 -14.75 5.95 6.83
CA ASN A 10 -15.30 4.64 7.21
C ASN A 10 -14.32 3.48 7.01
N SER A 11 -13.08 3.76 6.61
CA SER A 11 -12.05 2.75 6.32
C SER A 11 -10.88 2.82 7.31
N LEU A 12 -10.06 1.76 7.34
CA LEU A 12 -8.75 1.77 8.00
C LEU A 12 -7.66 2.11 7.00
N ALA A 13 -6.66 2.85 7.46
CA ALA A 13 -5.52 3.26 6.66
C ALA A 13 -4.20 3.13 7.44
N ILE A 14 -3.11 3.03 6.70
CA ILE A 14 -1.74 3.14 7.21
C ILE A 14 -1.03 4.27 6.46
N ARG A 15 -0.11 4.96 7.14
CA ARG A 15 0.74 5.95 6.47
C ARG A 15 1.93 5.22 5.86
N LEU A 16 2.10 5.37 4.56
CA LEU A 16 3.28 4.89 3.85
C LEU A 16 4.38 5.97 3.90
N PRO A 17 5.59 5.64 4.36
CA PRO A 17 6.71 6.58 4.41
C PRO A 17 7.11 7.09 3.03
N LYS A 18 7.53 8.36 2.95
CA LYS A 18 8.03 8.97 1.70
C LYS A 18 9.23 8.21 1.10
N ALA A 19 10.04 7.57 1.95
CA ALA A 19 11.20 6.77 1.51
C ALA A 19 10.83 5.58 0.61
N LEU A 20 9.55 5.17 0.55
CA LEU A 20 9.09 4.11 -0.36
C LEU A 20 8.95 4.57 -1.82
N ASN A 21 9.17 5.87 -2.12
CA ASN A 21 9.12 6.44 -3.47
C ASN A 21 7.85 6.09 -4.28
N LEU A 22 6.72 5.93 -3.60
CA LEU A 22 5.44 5.63 -4.22
C LEU A 22 4.88 6.89 -4.89
N THR A 23 4.37 6.74 -6.12
CA THR A 23 3.71 7.82 -6.87
C THR A 23 2.23 7.96 -6.45
N LYS A 24 1.63 9.13 -6.72
CA LYS A 24 0.24 9.43 -6.33
C LYS A 24 -0.80 8.46 -6.92
N ASP A 25 -0.48 7.84 -8.05
CA ASP A 25 -1.40 6.99 -8.81
C ASP A 25 -0.92 5.53 -8.82
N CYS A 26 -0.21 5.09 -7.77
CA CYS A 26 0.21 3.70 -7.64
C CYS A 26 -0.96 2.86 -7.14
N GLU A 27 -1.39 1.90 -7.95
CA GLU A 27 -2.38 0.90 -7.55
C GLU A 27 -1.69 -0.30 -6.92
N PHE A 28 -2.36 -0.91 -5.94
CA PHE A 28 -1.85 -2.09 -5.24
C PHE A 28 -2.95 -3.15 -5.13
N ASN A 29 -2.59 -4.37 -5.45
CA ASN A 29 -3.34 -5.55 -5.05
C ASN A 29 -2.97 -5.89 -3.60
N ILE A 30 -3.97 -5.94 -2.72
CA ILE A 30 -3.80 -6.23 -1.30
C ILE A 30 -4.32 -7.63 -1.00
N LYS A 31 -3.47 -8.48 -0.41
CA LYS A 31 -3.83 -9.83 0.04
C LYS A 31 -3.40 -10.05 1.48
N GLN A 32 -4.18 -10.81 2.22
CA GLN A 32 -3.80 -11.30 3.55
C GLN A 32 -3.25 -12.72 3.42
N ILE A 33 -2.05 -12.94 3.94
CA ILE A 33 -1.41 -14.26 4.02
C ILE A 33 -1.07 -14.50 5.48
N ASN A 34 -1.79 -15.41 6.13
CA ASN A 34 -1.75 -15.62 7.58
C ASN A 34 -2.04 -14.28 8.33
N ASN A 35 -1.06 -13.80 9.10
CA ASN A 35 -1.13 -12.54 9.85
C ASN A 35 -0.43 -11.38 9.13
N ASN A 36 0.01 -11.57 7.89
CA ASN A 36 0.69 -10.55 7.10
C ASN A 36 -0.25 -9.96 6.05
N ILE A 37 -0.20 -8.64 5.89
CA ILE A 37 -0.82 -7.95 4.76
C ILE A 37 0.28 -7.71 3.73
N VAL A 38 0.13 -8.29 2.55
CA VAL A 38 1.04 -8.11 1.42
C VAL A 38 0.35 -7.20 0.41
N SER A 39 1.02 -6.11 0.05
CA SER A 39 0.59 -5.18 -0.98
C SER A 39 1.57 -5.26 -2.15
N THR A 40 1.06 -5.61 -3.32
CA THR A 40 1.86 -5.76 -4.54
C THR A 40 1.39 -4.73 -5.56
N PRO A 41 2.27 -3.95 -6.21
CA PRO A 41 1.87 -3.00 -7.23
C PRO A 41 1.07 -3.66 -8.35
N GLU A 42 -0.02 -3.03 -8.78
CA GLU A 42 -0.89 -3.49 -9.86
C GLU A 42 -0.79 -2.49 -11.03
N GLY A 43 0.18 -2.70 -11.94
CA GLY A 43 0.50 -1.79 -13.06
C GLY A 43 1.20 -0.50 -12.61
N ARG A 44 2.21 0.06 -13.30
CA ARG A 44 2.55 -0.01 -14.73
C ARG A 44 3.80 -0.84 -15.01
N ASN A 45 3.63 -1.94 -15.73
CA ASN A 45 4.61 -2.36 -16.71
C ASN A 45 4.02 -2.05 -18.10
N LYS A 46 4.24 -0.83 -18.58
CA LYS A 46 4.38 -0.55 -20.01
C LYS A 46 5.78 0.00 -20.21
N ALA A 47 6.76 -0.89 -20.10
CA ALA A 47 8.00 -0.71 -20.83
C ALA A 47 7.70 -1.15 -22.27
N ARG A 48 7.77 -0.17 -23.19
CA ARG A 48 7.56 -0.24 -24.65
C ARG A 48 6.12 -0.13 -25.14
#